data_AF-A0A2V8U877-F1
#
_entry.id   AF-A0A2V8U877-F1
#
_cell.length_a   1.000
_cell.length_b   1.000
_cell.length_c   1.000
_cell.angle_alpha   90.00
_cell.angle_beta   90.00
_cell.angle_gamma   90.00
#
_symmetry.space_group_name_H-M   'P 1'
#
loop_
_entity.id
_entity.type
_entity.pdbx_description
1 polymer ?
#
loop_
_entity_poly.entity_id
_entity_poly.type
_entity_poly.pdbx_seq_one_letter_code
_entity_poly.pdbx_strand_id
1 'polypeptide(L)'
;MSFNRRKFLLGSLAAPAFASKERPGPRPNIVLIVADGLGSWMLGCAGNREILTPNIDQLAQSGARFQNHLICTPADSPSLATLFTGRVPRQHGIQDFLTPEPIETPPQGQAAPPPSFKNEMMLSDILSGAGYQCGYVGNWHLGDERTPQHGFRFWYTRNAAAYYDPVMNWNGQTVSEPGYLTDLLTAKAGVFLDQQTPAKPFFLTVSYLNPHPPYEGHPPRYTDRYSKVDFVTTGWEPMAANALRGKNYLGDTVGPIAKPLPPSRRSTIRSRSSWRNCSSADYVKTPSLSSPVPTDTFSAATGSGPAVSPLTPSTCTRR
;
A
#
# COMPACT_ATOMS: atom_id res chain seq x y z
N MET A 1 23.44 -15.49 -43.63
CA MET A 1 23.31 -16.84 -43.01
C MET A 1 22.17 -16.79 -42.00
N SER A 2 21.13 -17.59 -42.18
CA SER A 2 19.96 -17.62 -41.28
C SER A 2 20.30 -18.41 -40.00
N PHE A 3 20.20 -17.74 -38.84
CA PHE A 3 20.36 -18.37 -37.53
C PHE A 3 19.04 -19.04 -37.13
N ASN A 4 18.99 -20.37 -37.18
CA ASN A 4 17.85 -21.14 -36.68
C ASN A 4 18.10 -21.54 -35.21
N ARG A 5 17.01 -21.59 -34.42
CA ARG A 5 16.92 -21.91 -32.98
C ARG A 5 17.77 -23.11 -32.53
N ARG A 6 17.97 -24.10 -33.41
CA ARG A 6 18.80 -25.28 -33.15
C ARG A 6 20.30 -24.99 -33.04
N LYS A 7 20.82 -23.97 -33.75
CA LYS A 7 22.24 -23.58 -33.66
C LYS A 7 22.55 -22.76 -32.41
N PHE A 8 21.57 -22.02 -31.89
CA PHE A 8 21.71 -21.28 -30.63
C PHE A 8 21.85 -22.23 -29.42
N LEU A 9 21.09 -23.32 -29.41
CA LEU A 9 21.12 -24.31 -28.31
C LEU A 9 22.34 -25.24 -28.34
N LEU A 10 23.00 -25.42 -29.49
CA LEU A 10 24.21 -26.23 -29.60
C LEU A 10 25.49 -25.47 -29.21
N GLY A 11 25.47 -24.13 -29.20
CA GLY A 11 26.62 -23.31 -28.81
C GLY A 11 26.86 -23.23 -27.28
N SER A 12 25.89 -23.65 -26.46
CA SER A 12 25.92 -23.50 -25.00
C SER A 12 26.48 -24.72 -24.25
N LEU A 13 26.95 -25.77 -24.93
CA LEU A 13 27.40 -27.02 -24.29
C LEU A 13 28.91 -27.07 -23.97
N ALA A 14 29.69 -26.02 -24.23
CA ALA A 14 31.14 -26.05 -24.07
C ALA A 14 31.73 -24.87 -23.27
N ALA A 15 30.96 -24.26 -22.36
CA ALA A 15 31.55 -23.48 -21.28
C ALA A 15 31.61 -24.38 -20.05
N PRO A 16 32.78 -24.92 -19.66
CA PRO A 16 32.91 -25.44 -18.30
C PRO A 16 32.59 -24.28 -17.38
N ALA A 17 31.49 -24.43 -16.66
CA ALA A 17 31.04 -23.48 -15.66
C ALA A 17 32.11 -23.41 -14.56
N PHE A 18 33.06 -22.51 -14.74
CA PHE A 18 33.61 -21.74 -13.63
C PHE A 18 32.49 -20.84 -13.09
N ALA A 19 31.38 -21.46 -12.66
CA ALA A 19 30.53 -20.87 -11.66
C ALA A 19 31.40 -20.90 -10.41
N SER A 20 32.16 -19.82 -10.20
CA SER A 20 32.68 -19.50 -8.89
C SER A 20 31.52 -19.72 -7.94
N LYS A 21 31.68 -20.65 -7.00
CA LYS A 21 30.79 -20.81 -5.87
C LYS A 21 30.87 -19.48 -5.12
N GLU A 22 30.09 -18.50 -5.55
CA GLU A 22 29.97 -17.23 -4.86
C GLU A 22 29.64 -17.64 -3.43
N ARG A 23 30.52 -17.28 -2.50
CA ARG A 23 30.16 -17.34 -1.09
C ARG A 23 28.83 -16.62 -1.02
N PRO A 24 27.76 -17.25 -0.52
CA PRO A 24 26.47 -16.59 -0.45
C PRO A 24 26.73 -15.23 0.20
N GLY A 25 26.46 -14.16 -0.55
CA GLY A 25 26.55 -12.82 0.01
C GLY A 25 25.72 -12.75 1.30
N PRO A 26 25.92 -11.72 2.14
CA PRO A 26 25.08 -11.55 3.31
C PRO A 26 23.61 -11.64 2.90
N ARG A 27 22.87 -12.52 3.58
CA ARG A 27 21.46 -12.76 3.24
C ARG A 27 20.67 -11.47 3.47
N PRO A 28 19.79 -11.07 2.53
CA PRO A 28 19.06 -9.82 2.66
C PRO A 28 18.04 -9.89 3.79
N ASN A 29 17.76 -8.74 4.38
CA ASN A 29 16.57 -8.57 5.20
C ASN A 29 15.36 -8.31 4.30
N ILE A 30 14.20 -8.82 4.68
CA ILE A 30 12.98 -8.71 3.88
C ILE A 30 11.92 -8.01 4.72
N VAL A 31 11.37 -6.91 4.19
CA VAL A 31 10.19 -6.25 4.75
C VAL A 31 9.08 -6.33 3.72
N LEU A 32 7.98 -6.99 4.08
CA LEU A 32 6.77 -7.08 3.28
C LEU A 32 5.72 -6.13 3.88
N ILE A 33 5.37 -5.08 3.16
CA ILE A 33 4.31 -4.15 3.55
C ILE A 33 3.06 -4.48 2.75
N VAL A 34 1.94 -4.69 3.43
CA VAL A 34 0.63 -4.96 2.84
C VAL A 34 -0.34 -3.91 3.35
N ALA A 35 -1.23 -3.43 2.48
CA ALA A 35 -2.29 -2.48 2.82
C ALA A 35 -3.63 -3.02 2.30
N ASP A 36 -4.59 -3.17 3.20
CA ASP A 36 -5.89 -3.77 2.93
C ASP A 36 -6.84 -2.79 2.23
N GLY A 37 -7.39 -3.19 1.07
CA GLY A 37 -8.25 -2.33 0.26
C GLY A 37 -7.54 -1.26 -0.57
N LEU A 38 -6.20 -1.28 -0.65
CA LEU A 38 -5.44 -0.30 -1.43
C LEU A 38 -5.44 -0.64 -2.93
N GLY A 39 -6.31 0.04 -3.69
CA GLY A 39 -6.35 -0.07 -5.15
C GLY A 39 -5.15 0.63 -5.82
N SER A 40 -4.65 0.07 -6.93
CA SER A 40 -3.56 0.69 -7.69
C SER A 40 -3.90 2.09 -8.19
N TRP A 41 -5.17 2.33 -8.52
CA TRP A 41 -5.69 3.64 -8.93
C TRP A 41 -5.61 4.71 -7.84
N MET A 42 -5.36 4.34 -6.58
CA MET A 42 -5.19 5.30 -5.47
C MET A 42 -3.77 5.87 -5.39
N LEU A 43 -2.81 5.36 -6.17
CA LEU A 43 -1.40 5.68 -6.02
C LEU A 43 -0.93 6.75 -7.01
N GLY A 44 -0.12 7.69 -6.52
CA GLY A 44 0.54 8.72 -7.32
C GLY A 44 1.40 8.13 -8.43
N CYS A 45 2.23 7.13 -8.11
CA CYS A 45 3.07 6.41 -9.07
C CYS A 45 2.29 5.56 -10.09
N ALA A 46 0.99 5.39 -9.90
CA ALA A 46 0.07 4.76 -10.86
C ALA A 46 -0.75 5.77 -11.68
N GLY A 47 -0.51 7.07 -11.49
CA GLY A 47 -1.12 8.16 -12.28
C GLY A 47 -2.19 8.97 -11.55
N ASN A 48 -2.51 8.65 -10.27
CA ASN A 48 -3.42 9.47 -9.49
C ASN A 48 -2.77 10.81 -9.15
N ARG A 49 -3.46 11.93 -9.41
CA ARG A 49 -2.94 13.28 -9.13
C ARG A 49 -3.55 13.93 -7.90
N GLU A 50 -4.59 13.30 -7.35
CA GLU A 50 -5.40 13.84 -6.26
C GLU A 50 -5.03 13.21 -4.91
N ILE A 51 -4.73 11.90 -4.89
CA ILE A 51 -4.31 11.17 -3.68
C ILE A 51 -2.79 11.25 -3.54
N LEU A 52 -2.33 11.75 -2.40
CA LEU A 52 -0.92 12.04 -2.15
C LEU A 52 -0.22 10.84 -1.49
N THR A 53 0.65 10.15 -2.24
CA THR A 53 1.43 8.99 -1.77
C THR A 53 2.95 9.14 -1.91
N PRO A 54 3.56 10.27 -1.51
CA PRO A 54 4.94 10.59 -1.87
C PRO A 54 5.99 9.54 -1.43
N ASN A 55 5.80 8.89 -0.27
CA ASN A 55 6.72 7.86 0.21
C ASN A 55 6.62 6.56 -0.61
N ILE A 56 5.41 6.18 -1.03
CA ILE A 56 5.20 5.02 -1.91
C ILE A 56 5.73 5.33 -3.31
N ASP A 57 5.52 6.56 -3.78
CA ASP A 57 6.02 7.02 -5.07
C ASP A 57 7.56 7.02 -5.11
N GLN A 58 8.20 7.44 -4.02
CA GLN A 58 9.64 7.35 -3.86
C GLN A 58 10.13 5.89 -3.89
N LEU A 59 9.45 4.98 -3.17
CA LEU A 59 9.79 3.56 -3.18
C LEU A 59 9.69 2.97 -4.60
N ALA A 60 8.64 3.34 -5.34
CA ALA A 60 8.45 2.92 -6.72
C ALA A 60 9.54 3.48 -7.66
N GLN A 61 10.01 4.71 -7.43
CA GLN A 61 11.09 5.34 -8.21
C GLN A 61 12.47 4.73 -7.91
N SER A 62 12.74 4.36 -6.67
CA SER A 62 14.02 3.75 -6.27
C SER A 62 14.08 2.23 -6.46
N GLY A 63 12.97 1.61 -6.88
CA GLY A 63 12.83 0.16 -6.98
C GLY A 63 12.23 -0.29 -8.30
N ALA A 64 11.58 -1.45 -8.28
CA ALA A 64 10.84 -1.99 -9.41
C ALA A 64 9.34 -1.94 -9.11
N ARG A 65 8.55 -1.45 -10.08
CA ARG A 65 7.08 -1.40 -9.99
C ARG A 65 6.45 -2.33 -11.01
N PHE A 66 5.61 -3.25 -10.55
CA PHE A 66 4.84 -4.15 -11.41
C PHE A 66 3.52 -3.49 -11.83
N GLN A 67 3.39 -3.15 -13.11
CA GLN A 67 2.19 -2.49 -13.65
C GLN A 67 1.01 -3.46 -13.79
N ASN A 68 1.29 -4.70 -14.18
CA ASN A 68 0.30 -5.75 -14.40
C ASN A 68 0.37 -6.78 -13.27
N HIS A 69 -0.02 -6.39 -12.07
CA HIS A 69 -0.18 -7.29 -10.93
C HIS A 69 -1.66 -7.51 -10.65
N LEU A 70 -2.03 -8.75 -10.34
CA LEU A 70 -3.40 -9.17 -10.07
C LEU A 70 -3.40 -10.10 -8.87
N ILE A 71 -4.42 -9.96 -8.03
CA ILE A 71 -4.72 -10.90 -6.96
C ILE A 71 -5.61 -12.02 -7.51
N CYS A 72 -5.48 -13.23 -6.96
CA CYS A 72 -6.27 -14.37 -7.42
C CYS A 72 -7.76 -14.23 -7.13
N THR A 73 -8.13 -13.46 -6.11
CA THR A 73 -9.51 -13.17 -5.75
C THR A 73 -9.60 -11.80 -5.07
N PRO A 74 -10.61 -10.97 -5.38
CA PRO A 74 -10.79 -9.64 -4.81
C PRO A 74 -11.43 -9.70 -3.41
N ALA A 75 -10.88 -10.53 -2.54
CA ALA A 75 -11.28 -10.66 -1.13
C ALA A 75 -10.04 -10.85 -0.26
N ASP A 76 -10.06 -10.25 0.93
CA ASP A 76 -8.95 -10.02 1.83
C ASP A 76 -8.33 -11.32 2.38
N SER A 77 -9.09 -12.15 3.09
CA SER A 77 -8.58 -13.44 3.60
C SER A 77 -7.98 -14.35 2.52
N PRO A 78 -8.68 -14.66 1.40
CA PRO A 78 -8.12 -15.58 0.41
C PRO A 78 -6.96 -14.96 -0.40
N SER A 79 -6.92 -13.63 -0.58
CA SER A 79 -5.76 -12.94 -1.18
C SER A 79 -4.51 -13.04 -0.29
N LEU A 80 -4.65 -12.80 1.02
CA LEU A 80 -3.56 -12.98 1.99
C LEU A 80 -3.08 -14.44 2.05
N ALA A 81 -4.01 -15.39 2.03
CA ALA A 81 -3.69 -16.82 2.01
C ALA A 81 -2.88 -17.19 0.77
N THR A 82 -3.29 -16.69 -0.40
CA THR A 82 -2.55 -16.87 -1.66
C THR A 82 -1.16 -16.25 -1.57
N LEU A 83 -1.03 -15.04 -1.02
CA LEU A 83 0.25 -14.34 -0.87
C LEU A 83 1.24 -15.14 -0.02
N PHE A 84 0.81 -15.69 1.12
CA PHE A 84 1.71 -16.40 2.03
C PHE A 84 1.97 -17.85 1.63
N THR A 85 1.03 -18.55 0.99
CA THR A 85 1.20 -19.96 0.60
C THR A 85 1.70 -20.15 -0.83
N GLY A 86 1.55 -19.14 -1.69
CA GLY A 86 1.80 -19.25 -3.13
C GLY A 86 0.81 -20.16 -3.86
N ARG A 87 -0.32 -20.50 -3.23
CA ARG A 87 -1.37 -21.40 -3.75
C ARG A 87 -2.63 -20.61 -4.06
N VAL A 88 -3.43 -21.08 -5.01
CA VAL A 88 -4.71 -20.42 -5.36
C VAL A 88 -5.82 -20.77 -4.35
N PRO A 89 -6.91 -19.98 -4.25
CA PRO A 89 -8.01 -20.20 -3.30
C PRO A 89 -8.54 -21.63 -3.22
N ARG A 90 -8.71 -22.29 -4.38
CA ARG A 90 -9.17 -23.69 -4.44
C ARG A 90 -8.19 -24.70 -3.84
N GLN A 91 -6.91 -24.37 -3.77
CA GLN A 91 -5.85 -25.25 -3.26
C GLN A 91 -5.66 -25.14 -1.74
N HIS A 92 -5.72 -23.93 -1.19
CA HIS A 92 -5.60 -23.71 0.26
C HIS A 92 -6.98 -23.71 0.97
N GLY A 93 -8.07 -23.57 0.21
CA GLY A 93 -9.45 -23.77 0.66
C GLY A 93 -10.06 -22.61 1.46
N ILE A 94 -9.40 -21.45 1.50
CA ILE A 94 -10.04 -20.18 1.88
C ILE A 94 -10.54 -19.57 0.57
N GLN A 95 -11.86 -19.56 0.38
CA GLN A 95 -12.49 -19.20 -0.89
C GLN A 95 -13.14 -17.82 -0.86
N ASP A 96 -13.49 -17.33 0.33
CA ASP A 96 -14.11 -16.03 0.55
C ASP A 96 -13.56 -15.38 1.84
N PHE A 97 -13.90 -14.12 2.10
CA PHE A 97 -13.46 -13.39 3.30
C PHE A 97 -13.94 -14.12 4.57
N LEU A 98 -13.06 -14.21 5.56
CA LEU A 98 -13.39 -14.90 6.81
C LEU A 98 -14.29 -14.01 7.68
N THR A 99 -15.36 -14.57 8.20
CA THR A 99 -16.31 -13.82 9.03
C THR A 99 -17.06 -14.76 9.97
N PRO A 100 -17.30 -14.39 11.24
CA PRO A 100 -18.10 -15.21 12.14
C PRO A 100 -19.56 -15.34 11.69
N GLU A 101 -20.02 -14.45 10.81
CA GLU A 101 -21.41 -14.34 10.38
C GLU A 101 -21.50 -14.44 8.83
N PRO A 102 -21.26 -15.61 8.24
CA PRO A 102 -21.45 -15.80 6.80
C PRO A 102 -22.95 -15.68 6.44
N ILE A 103 -23.24 -15.21 5.23
CA ILE A 103 -24.61 -15.15 4.68
C ILE A 103 -24.81 -16.36 3.79
N GLU A 104 -25.93 -17.06 3.92
CA GLU A 104 -26.19 -18.28 3.13
C GLU A 104 -26.81 -17.99 1.76
N THR A 105 -27.63 -16.95 1.62
CA THR A 105 -28.40 -16.69 0.39
C THR A 105 -28.36 -15.22 -0.07
N PRO A 106 -27.69 -14.93 -1.20
CA PRO A 106 -26.65 -15.76 -1.81
C PRO A 106 -25.45 -15.95 -0.87
N PRO A 107 -24.67 -17.04 -1.01
CA PRO A 107 -23.51 -17.30 -0.17
C PRO A 107 -22.51 -16.14 -0.17
N GLN A 108 -22.15 -15.63 1.00
CA GLN A 108 -21.09 -14.62 1.19
C GLN A 108 -20.34 -14.81 2.50
N GLY A 109 -19.02 -14.81 2.39
CA GLY A 109 -18.11 -15.00 3.50
C GLY A 109 -17.97 -16.47 3.91
N GLN A 110 -16.90 -16.75 4.64
CA GLN A 110 -16.53 -18.10 5.09
C GLN A 110 -16.30 -18.07 6.60
N ALA A 111 -16.93 -18.98 7.35
CA ALA A 111 -16.88 -18.96 8.82
C ALA A 111 -15.44 -19.06 9.38
N ALA A 112 -14.65 -19.96 8.80
CA ALA A 112 -13.31 -20.30 9.27
C ALA A 112 -12.49 -20.90 8.12
N PRO A 113 -11.15 -20.86 8.18
CA PRO A 113 -10.33 -21.63 7.27
C PRO A 113 -10.61 -23.13 7.42
N PRO A 114 -10.45 -23.95 6.36
CA PRO A 114 -10.63 -25.38 6.47
C PRO A 114 -9.56 -25.98 7.40
N PRO A 115 -9.83 -27.10 8.10
CA PRO A 115 -8.84 -27.73 8.99
C PRO A 115 -7.50 -28.05 8.31
N SER A 116 -7.51 -28.35 7.00
CA SER A 116 -6.32 -28.60 6.20
C SER A 116 -5.40 -27.38 6.08
N PHE A 117 -5.93 -26.16 6.20
CA PHE A 117 -5.16 -24.92 6.04
C PHE A 117 -4.05 -24.78 7.10
N LYS A 118 -4.25 -25.34 8.30
CA LYS A 118 -3.23 -25.38 9.36
C LYS A 118 -1.93 -26.06 8.93
N ASN A 119 -2.00 -26.96 7.94
CA ASN A 119 -0.86 -27.70 7.43
C ASN A 119 -0.25 -27.08 6.16
N GLU A 120 -0.80 -25.97 5.66
CA GLU A 120 -0.22 -25.27 4.51
C GLU A 120 1.16 -24.72 4.88
N MET A 121 2.12 -24.86 3.97
CA MET A 121 3.43 -24.27 4.15
C MET A 121 3.35 -22.79 3.77
N MET A 122 3.73 -21.91 4.69
CA MET A 122 3.79 -20.47 4.42
C MET A 122 5.21 -20.00 4.15
N LEU A 123 5.33 -18.84 3.50
CA LEU A 123 6.57 -18.13 3.25
C LEU A 123 7.41 -17.99 4.54
N SER A 124 6.76 -17.74 5.68
CA SER A 124 7.42 -17.63 6.98
C SER A 124 8.01 -18.94 7.49
N ASP A 125 7.39 -20.10 7.19
CA ASP A 125 7.94 -21.41 7.56
C ASP A 125 9.24 -21.68 6.80
N ILE A 126 9.25 -21.36 5.50
CA ILE A 126 10.42 -21.52 4.63
C ILE A 126 11.55 -20.60 5.11
N LEU A 127 11.27 -19.32 5.35
CA LEU A 127 12.26 -18.35 5.77
C LEU A 127 12.80 -18.64 7.19
N SER A 128 11.91 -19.00 8.11
CA SER A 128 12.28 -19.41 9.47
C SER A 128 13.16 -20.66 9.46
N GLY A 129 12.80 -21.68 8.66
CA GLY A 129 13.62 -22.87 8.44
C GLY A 129 14.98 -22.57 7.80
N ALA A 130 15.07 -21.51 7.00
CA ALA A 130 16.32 -20.99 6.47
C ALA A 130 17.11 -20.14 7.50
N GLY A 131 16.60 -19.90 8.71
CA GLY A 131 17.27 -19.15 9.78
C GLY A 131 16.95 -17.66 9.85
N TYR A 132 15.87 -17.20 9.20
CA TYR A 132 15.39 -15.83 9.34
C TYR A 132 14.62 -15.63 10.65
N GLN A 133 14.84 -14.49 11.31
CA GLN A 133 13.95 -14.03 12.37
C GLN A 133 12.66 -13.50 11.74
N CYS A 134 11.53 -14.13 12.01
CA CYS A 134 10.26 -13.78 11.37
C CYS A 134 9.33 -13.02 12.33
N GLY A 135 8.87 -11.84 11.91
CA GLY A 135 7.92 -11.00 12.62
C GLY A 135 6.67 -10.68 11.79
N TYR A 136 5.54 -10.59 12.46
CA TYR A 136 4.25 -10.19 11.88
C TYR A 136 3.60 -9.10 12.72
N VAL A 137 3.18 -8.04 12.05
CA VAL A 137 2.53 -6.87 12.66
C VAL A 137 1.30 -6.52 11.82
N GLY A 138 0.10 -6.51 12.40
CA GLY A 138 -1.11 -6.00 11.76
C GLY A 138 -2.25 -7.00 11.54
N ASN A 139 -2.96 -6.87 10.42
CA ASN A 139 -4.15 -7.68 10.12
C ASN A 139 -3.77 -9.08 9.63
N TRP A 140 -4.02 -10.11 10.44
CA TRP A 140 -3.74 -11.51 10.07
C TRP A 140 -4.82 -12.07 9.15
N HIS A 141 -6.09 -12.01 9.58
CA HIS A 141 -7.29 -12.39 8.82
C HIS A 141 -7.26 -13.76 8.12
N LEU A 142 -6.55 -14.74 8.69
CA LEU A 142 -6.41 -16.12 8.18
C LEU A 142 -6.85 -17.19 9.18
N GLY A 143 -7.63 -16.82 10.21
CA GLY A 143 -8.07 -17.70 11.29
C GLY A 143 -7.62 -17.19 12.66
N ASP A 144 -7.10 -18.09 13.51
CA ASP A 144 -6.70 -17.72 14.87
C ASP A 144 -5.55 -16.71 14.88
N GLU A 145 -5.86 -15.48 15.26
CA GLU A 145 -4.89 -14.39 15.38
C GLU A 145 -4.36 -14.19 16.81
N ARG A 146 -4.87 -14.96 17.79
CA ARG A 146 -4.51 -14.80 19.21
C ARG A 146 -3.17 -15.44 19.55
N THR A 147 -2.66 -16.33 18.72
CA THR A 147 -1.39 -17.00 18.95
C THR A 147 -0.49 -16.86 17.73
N PRO A 148 0.85 -16.80 17.91
CA PRO A 148 1.78 -16.75 16.78
C PRO A 148 1.56 -17.93 15.84
N GLN A 149 1.37 -17.64 14.55
CA GLN A 149 1.15 -18.64 13.51
C GLN A 149 2.44 -18.92 12.72
N HIS A 150 2.58 -20.15 12.21
CA HIS A 150 3.66 -20.56 11.30
C HIS A 150 5.06 -20.19 11.82
N GLY A 151 5.97 -19.75 10.95
CA GLY A 151 7.34 -19.35 11.30
C GLY A 151 7.46 -18.06 12.10
N PHE A 152 6.37 -17.31 12.35
CA PHE A 152 6.43 -16.03 13.03
C PHE A 152 6.64 -16.17 14.55
N ARG A 153 7.55 -15.37 15.11
CA ARG A 153 7.90 -15.38 16.54
C ARG A 153 7.74 -14.03 17.22
N PHE A 154 7.81 -12.94 16.46
CA PHE A 154 7.31 -11.64 16.87
C PHE A 154 5.91 -11.48 16.30
N TRP A 155 4.91 -11.35 17.16
CA TRP A 155 3.51 -11.40 16.76
C TRP A 155 2.75 -10.25 17.41
N TYR A 156 2.31 -9.31 16.59
CA TYR A 156 1.48 -8.20 17.02
C TYR A 156 0.30 -8.03 16.08
N THR A 157 -0.81 -8.68 16.38
CA THR A 157 -1.99 -8.69 15.52
C THR A 157 -3.15 -8.00 16.20
N ARG A 158 -4.14 -7.64 15.40
CA ARG A 158 -5.40 -7.10 15.92
C ARG A 158 -6.35 -8.21 16.33
N ASN A 159 -7.36 -7.90 17.15
CA ASN A 159 -8.40 -8.85 17.56
C ASN A 159 -9.82 -8.43 17.07
N ALA A 160 -10.10 -7.12 16.94
CA ALA A 160 -11.40 -6.61 16.51
C ALA A 160 -11.28 -5.27 15.78
N ALA A 161 -12.12 -5.00 14.77
CA ALA A 161 -11.93 -3.92 13.80
C ALA A 161 -12.17 -2.55 14.44
N ALA A 162 -11.10 -1.93 14.94
CA ALA A 162 -11.12 -0.63 15.57
C ALA A 162 -9.86 0.14 15.19
N TYR A 163 -10.04 1.41 14.81
CA TYR A 163 -8.94 2.29 14.42
C TYR A 163 -8.36 3.07 15.60
N TYR A 164 -9.09 3.22 16.70
CA TYR A 164 -8.64 3.89 17.91
C TYR A 164 -8.76 2.97 19.11
N ASP A 165 -7.77 3.11 19.99
CA ASP A 165 -7.62 2.37 21.23
C ASP A 165 -7.89 0.86 21.05
N PRO A 166 -7.32 0.21 20.01
CA PRO A 166 -7.70 -1.14 19.66
C PRO A 166 -7.27 -2.15 20.72
N VAL A 167 -8.05 -3.23 20.83
CA VAL A 167 -7.61 -4.46 21.48
C VAL A 167 -6.77 -5.25 20.48
N MET A 168 -5.51 -5.45 20.85
CA MET A 168 -4.50 -6.14 20.07
C MET A 168 -4.09 -7.44 20.76
N ASN A 169 -3.37 -8.28 20.05
CA ASN A 169 -2.63 -9.41 20.56
C ASN A 169 -1.15 -9.11 20.44
N TRP A 170 -0.40 -9.32 21.52
CA TRP A 170 1.05 -9.26 21.54
C TRP A 170 1.60 -10.58 22.06
N ASN A 171 2.19 -11.39 21.16
CA ASN A 171 2.80 -12.68 21.47
C ASN A 171 1.92 -13.61 22.32
N GLY A 172 0.62 -13.71 22.01
CA GLY A 172 -0.30 -14.55 22.77
C GLY A 172 -1.10 -13.80 23.84
N GLN A 173 -0.72 -12.56 24.18
CA GLN A 173 -1.36 -11.79 25.23
C GLN A 173 -2.27 -10.71 24.65
N THR A 174 -3.51 -10.66 25.11
CA THR A 174 -4.42 -9.56 24.75
C THR A 174 -3.97 -8.28 25.44
N VAL A 175 -3.81 -7.21 24.68
CA VAL A 175 -3.40 -5.88 25.17
C VAL A 175 -4.33 -4.81 24.62
N SER A 176 -4.71 -3.84 25.45
CA SER A 176 -5.42 -2.64 25.01
C SER A 176 -4.38 -1.55 24.74
N GLU A 177 -4.34 -1.05 23.51
CA GLU A 177 -3.27 -0.14 23.06
C GLU A 177 -3.86 1.23 22.75
N PRO A 178 -3.53 2.29 23.52
CA PRO A 178 -4.07 3.62 23.28
C PRO A 178 -3.47 4.25 22.01
N GLY A 179 -4.29 4.91 21.21
CA GLY A 179 -3.88 5.63 20.01
C GLY A 179 -4.45 5.08 18.71
N TYR A 180 -3.89 5.54 17.59
CA TYR A 180 -4.37 5.21 16.25
C TYR A 180 -3.68 3.97 15.70
N LEU A 181 -4.45 2.98 15.21
CA LEU A 181 -3.99 1.67 14.80
C LEU A 181 -2.78 1.73 13.84
N THR A 182 -2.84 2.54 12.79
CA THR A 182 -1.74 2.66 11.79
C THR A 182 -0.43 3.09 12.42
N ASP A 183 -0.50 4.02 13.38
CA ASP A 183 0.68 4.54 14.08
C ASP A 183 1.22 3.46 15.03
N LEU A 184 0.34 2.74 15.73
CA LEU A 184 0.69 1.62 16.62
C LEU A 184 1.39 0.48 15.86
N LEU A 185 0.86 0.08 14.70
CA LEU A 185 1.47 -0.94 13.84
C LEU A 185 2.87 -0.50 13.40
N THR A 186 3.03 0.74 12.95
CA THR A 186 4.33 1.27 12.52
C THR A 186 5.33 1.34 13.68
N ALA A 187 4.90 1.79 14.85
CA ALA A 187 5.73 1.83 16.05
C ALA A 187 6.17 0.42 16.45
N LYS A 188 5.27 -0.57 16.41
CA LYS A 188 5.60 -1.95 16.76
C LYS A 188 6.53 -2.63 15.75
N ALA A 189 6.38 -2.31 14.45
CA ALA A 189 7.34 -2.70 13.44
C ALA A 189 8.74 -2.13 13.76
N GLY A 190 8.83 -0.87 14.22
CA GLY A 190 10.08 -0.27 14.73
C GLY A 190 10.71 -1.07 15.88
N VAL A 191 9.90 -1.47 16.87
CA VAL A 191 10.37 -2.32 17.99
C VAL A 191 10.98 -3.64 17.49
N PHE A 192 10.37 -4.27 16.48
CA PHE A 192 10.97 -5.47 15.87
C PHE A 192 12.32 -5.13 15.23
N LEU A 193 12.40 -4.07 14.44
CA LEU A 193 13.63 -3.68 13.74
C LEU A 193 14.78 -3.36 14.72
N ASP A 194 14.48 -2.70 15.84
CA ASP A 194 15.47 -2.37 16.88
C ASP A 194 16.04 -3.62 17.58
N GLN A 195 15.34 -4.75 17.54
CA GLN A 195 15.81 -6.03 18.12
C GLN A 195 16.73 -6.82 17.19
N GLN A 196 16.91 -6.39 15.93
CA GLN A 196 17.66 -7.15 14.94
C GLN A 196 19.17 -6.96 15.08
N THR A 197 19.94 -7.99 14.70
CA THR A 197 21.40 -7.96 14.73
C THR A 197 21.95 -8.16 13.31
N PRO A 198 23.09 -7.55 12.94
CA PRO A 198 23.66 -7.71 11.59
C PRO A 198 24.00 -9.16 11.20
N ALA A 199 24.14 -10.05 12.18
CA ALA A 199 24.52 -11.45 11.97
C ALA A 199 23.36 -12.36 11.54
N LYS A 200 22.11 -11.95 11.74
CA LYS A 200 20.93 -12.77 11.43
C LYS A 200 19.99 -12.01 10.49
N PRO A 201 19.58 -12.62 9.36
CA PRO A 201 18.60 -12.00 8.49
C PRO A 201 17.22 -12.04 9.14
N PHE A 202 16.35 -11.10 8.77
CA PHE A 202 14.98 -11.07 9.24
C PHE A 202 13.96 -10.98 8.10
N PHE A 203 12.74 -11.44 8.40
CA PHE A 203 11.56 -11.27 7.57
C PHE A 203 10.46 -10.62 8.42
N LEU A 204 10.09 -9.39 8.07
CA LEU A 204 9.03 -8.66 8.74
C LEU A 204 7.86 -8.47 7.79
N THR A 205 6.66 -8.86 8.21
CA THR A 205 5.43 -8.45 7.53
C THR A 205 4.72 -7.37 8.34
N VAL A 206 4.38 -6.26 7.69
CA VAL A 206 3.55 -5.18 8.24
C VAL A 206 2.28 -5.07 7.41
N SER A 207 1.17 -5.58 7.96
CA SER A 207 -0.14 -5.70 7.32
C SER A 207 -1.08 -4.61 7.83
N TYR A 208 -1.13 -3.48 7.14
CA TYR A 208 -1.98 -2.35 7.49
C TYR A 208 -3.44 -2.59 7.13
N LEU A 209 -4.35 -2.19 8.02
CA LEU A 209 -5.79 -2.24 7.77
C LEU A 209 -6.26 -1.12 6.84
N ASN A 210 -5.64 0.06 6.84
CA ASN A 210 -6.05 1.13 5.93
C ASN A 210 -5.76 0.77 4.46
N PRO A 211 -6.59 1.24 3.50
CA PRO A 211 -7.78 2.09 3.66
C PRO A 211 -9.11 1.37 3.95
N HIS A 212 -9.12 0.12 4.44
CA HIS A 212 -10.35 -0.65 4.75
C HIS A 212 -11.34 0.13 5.65
N PRO A 213 -12.66 -0.05 5.49
CA PRO A 213 -13.66 0.60 6.33
C PRO A 213 -13.49 0.31 7.84
N PRO A 214 -14.04 1.18 8.72
CA PRO A 214 -14.83 2.38 8.41
C PRO A 214 -14.00 3.53 7.83
N TYR A 215 -14.60 4.34 6.95
CA TYR A 215 -13.94 5.47 6.27
C TYR A 215 -14.00 6.79 7.05
N GLU A 216 -14.84 6.86 8.09
CA GLU A 216 -15.00 8.02 8.95
C GLU A 216 -14.18 7.89 10.24
N GLY A 217 -13.97 9.03 10.91
CA GLY A 217 -13.33 9.08 12.22
C GLY A 217 -11.80 9.04 12.20
N HIS A 218 -11.15 8.93 11.04
CA HIS A 218 -9.69 8.98 10.94
C HIS A 218 -9.12 10.34 11.38
N PRO A 219 -7.83 10.40 11.78
CA PRO A 219 -7.21 11.65 12.25
C PRO A 219 -7.37 12.79 11.23
N PRO A 220 -7.79 14.01 11.65
CA PRO A 220 -8.04 15.13 10.74
C PRO A 220 -6.86 15.46 9.82
N ARG A 221 -5.62 15.25 10.28
CA ARG A 221 -4.41 15.44 9.47
C ARG A 221 -4.40 14.63 8.16
N TYR A 222 -5.19 13.56 8.05
CA TYR A 222 -5.33 12.79 6.81
C TYR A 222 -6.45 13.32 5.92
N THR A 223 -7.53 13.84 6.48
CA THR A 223 -8.69 14.36 5.72
C THR A 223 -8.51 15.83 5.33
N ASP A 224 -7.95 16.66 6.20
CA ASP A 224 -7.81 18.11 6.02
C ASP A 224 -6.96 18.48 4.79
N ARG A 225 -6.02 17.60 4.43
CA ARG A 225 -5.15 17.74 3.25
C ARG A 225 -5.93 17.70 1.94
N TYR A 226 -7.12 17.12 1.96
CA TYR A 226 -8.00 16.95 0.82
C TYR A 226 -9.26 17.84 0.89
N SER A 227 -9.33 18.78 1.84
CA SER A 227 -10.48 19.67 2.06
C SER A 227 -10.87 20.55 0.84
N LYS A 228 -10.01 20.63 -0.18
CA LYS A 228 -10.23 21.40 -1.41
C LYS A 228 -10.08 20.55 -2.68
N VAL A 229 -10.08 19.23 -2.54
CA VAL A 229 -9.90 18.29 -3.66
C VAL A 229 -11.26 17.75 -4.04
N ASP A 230 -11.63 17.91 -5.31
CA ASP A 230 -12.95 17.53 -5.83
C ASP A 230 -13.05 16.03 -6.22
N PHE A 231 -11.92 15.31 -6.17
CA PHE A 231 -11.81 13.88 -6.47
C PHE A 231 -12.42 13.48 -7.82
N VAL A 232 -12.11 14.26 -8.87
CA VAL A 232 -12.65 14.05 -10.22
C VAL A 232 -12.00 12.86 -10.94
N THR A 233 -10.84 12.39 -10.48
CA THR A 233 -10.17 11.21 -11.05
C THR A 233 -10.76 9.90 -10.56
N THR A 234 -11.58 9.93 -9.51
CA THR A 234 -12.23 8.76 -8.93
C THR A 234 -13.69 8.73 -9.35
N GLY A 235 -14.09 7.70 -10.09
CA GLY A 235 -15.49 7.48 -10.42
C GLY A 235 -16.28 7.17 -9.16
N TRP A 236 -17.29 7.98 -8.85
CA TRP A 236 -18.25 7.68 -7.79
C TRP A 236 -19.37 6.82 -8.38
N GLU A 237 -19.37 5.54 -8.05
CA GLU A 237 -20.48 4.66 -8.38
C GLU A 237 -21.44 4.55 -7.19
N PRO A 238 -22.75 4.67 -7.41
CA PRO A 238 -23.71 4.36 -6.37
C PRO A 238 -23.56 2.88 -6.00
N MET A 239 -23.85 2.57 -4.74
CA MET A 239 -23.89 1.18 -4.31
C MET A 239 -24.83 0.36 -5.21
N ALA A 240 -24.37 -0.83 -5.62
CA ALA A 240 -25.20 -1.75 -6.37
C ALA A 240 -26.47 -2.13 -5.58
N ALA A 241 -27.63 -2.14 -6.25
CA ALA A 241 -28.92 -2.39 -5.60
C ALA A 241 -29.00 -3.75 -4.87
N ASN A 242 -28.17 -4.71 -5.27
CA ASN A 242 -28.08 -6.05 -4.70
C ASN A 242 -26.95 -6.23 -3.67
N ALA A 243 -26.28 -5.16 -3.23
CA ALA A 243 -25.29 -5.25 -2.16
C ALA A 243 -25.95 -5.80 -0.87
N LEU A 244 -25.43 -6.88 -0.29
CA LEU A 244 -25.97 -7.44 0.96
C LEU A 244 -25.32 -6.86 2.21
N ARG A 245 -24.04 -6.51 2.10
CA ARG A 245 -23.22 -5.90 3.15
C ARG A 245 -22.85 -4.47 2.77
N GLY A 246 -22.50 -3.68 3.78
CA GLY A 246 -21.92 -2.36 3.56
C GLY A 246 -22.87 -1.29 3.03
N LYS A 247 -24.18 -1.52 3.15
CA LYS A 247 -25.23 -0.56 2.76
C LYS A 247 -25.10 0.82 3.40
N ASN A 248 -24.40 0.88 4.54
CA ASN A 248 -24.25 2.09 5.34
C ASN A 248 -22.84 2.67 5.27
N TYR A 249 -21.89 2.08 4.54
CA TYR A 249 -20.50 2.59 4.49
C TYR A 249 -20.38 3.94 3.78
N LEU A 250 -21.42 4.35 3.05
CA LEU A 250 -21.47 5.55 2.22
C LEU A 250 -22.80 6.32 2.42
N GLY A 251 -23.48 6.16 3.56
CA GLY A 251 -24.80 6.74 3.83
C GLY A 251 -24.84 8.28 3.81
N ASP A 252 -23.69 8.93 4.01
CA ASP A 252 -23.48 10.37 3.80
C ASP A 252 -22.05 10.58 3.28
N THR A 253 -21.76 10.22 2.01
CA THR A 253 -20.42 10.41 1.40
C THR A 253 -19.98 11.87 1.28
N VAL A 254 -20.94 12.79 1.33
CA VAL A 254 -20.71 14.23 1.18
C VAL A 254 -20.60 14.90 2.55
N GLY A 255 -21.27 14.40 3.58
CA GLY A 255 -21.30 15.01 4.92
C GLY A 255 -19.95 15.20 5.61
N PRO A 256 -19.02 14.22 5.59
CA PRO A 256 -17.71 14.35 6.24
C PRO A 256 -16.75 15.30 5.50
N ILE A 257 -16.89 15.44 4.18
CA ILE A 257 -15.99 16.26 3.34
C ILE A 257 -16.59 17.66 3.08
N ALA A 258 -17.92 17.79 3.04
CA ALA A 258 -18.62 19.02 2.65
C ALA A 258 -19.32 19.77 3.80
N LYS A 259 -19.34 19.26 5.04
CA LYS A 259 -19.86 20.05 6.17
C LYS A 259 -18.79 21.04 6.63
N PRO A 260 -18.95 22.37 6.45
CA PRO A 260 -18.22 23.31 7.28
C PRO A 260 -18.54 22.99 8.74
N LEU A 261 -17.48 22.81 9.54
CA LEU A 261 -17.58 22.54 10.98
C LEU A 261 -18.59 23.50 11.63
N PRO A 262 -19.50 23.02 12.50
CA PRO A 262 -20.32 23.92 13.29
C PRO A 262 -19.40 24.83 14.13
N PRO A 263 -19.75 26.11 14.34
CA PRO A 263 -18.91 27.03 15.10
C PRO A 263 -18.76 26.50 16.52
N SER A 264 -17.59 25.92 16.83
CA SER A 264 -17.23 25.56 18.18
C SER A 264 -17.13 26.82 19.01
N ARG A 265 -17.80 26.80 20.17
CA ARG A 265 -17.80 27.88 21.15
C ARG A 265 -16.36 28.31 21.41
N ARG A 266 -16.04 29.56 21.08
CA ARG A 266 -14.79 30.21 21.45
C ARG A 266 -14.68 30.21 22.98
N SER A 267 -13.87 29.30 23.53
CA SER A 267 -13.19 29.57 24.80
C SER A 267 -11.84 30.19 24.45
N THR A 268 -11.76 31.47 24.78
CA THR A 268 -10.62 32.34 24.60
C THR A 268 -9.41 31.81 25.37
N ILE A 269 -8.42 31.25 24.69
CA ILE A 269 -7.05 31.19 25.20
C ILE A 269 -6.19 32.09 24.32
N ARG A 270 -5.89 33.27 24.86
CA ARG A 270 -4.94 34.21 24.29
C ARG A 270 -3.55 33.58 24.33
N SER A 271 -2.92 33.36 23.18
CA SER A 271 -1.46 33.36 23.09
C SER A 271 -1.01 34.68 22.48
N ARG A 272 -0.20 35.43 23.25
CA ARG A 272 0.63 36.52 22.76
C ARG A 272 2.05 36.00 22.64
N SER A 273 2.60 36.06 21.43
CA SER A 273 4.01 36.34 21.10
C SER A 273 4.18 36.03 19.61
N SER A 274 3.94 36.99 18.71
CA SER A 274 4.93 37.95 18.19
C SER A 274 6.23 37.29 17.72
N TRP A 275 6.32 36.96 16.42
CA TRP A 275 7.46 37.33 15.59
C TRP A 275 6.97 37.73 14.20
N ARG A 276 7.54 38.83 13.73
CA ARG A 276 7.14 39.66 12.59
C ARG A 276 7.72 39.15 11.28
N ASN A 277 6.97 39.41 10.22
CA ASN A 277 7.37 39.86 8.88
C ASN A 277 8.52 39.15 8.16
N CYS A 278 8.22 38.64 6.96
CA CYS A 278 8.74 39.31 5.77
C CYS A 278 7.75 39.20 4.60
N SER A 279 7.48 40.34 3.99
CA SER A 279 6.57 40.60 2.87
C SER A 279 7.38 40.89 1.60
N SER A 280 6.85 40.49 0.44
CA SER A 280 6.89 41.26 -0.83
C SER A 280 6.01 40.50 -1.83
N ALA A 281 4.84 41.03 -2.21
CA ALA A 281 4.60 41.99 -3.31
C ALA A 281 4.69 41.29 -4.69
N ASP A 282 3.55 41.02 -5.36
CA ASP A 282 2.84 41.91 -6.31
C ASP A 282 3.68 42.16 -7.59
N TYR A 283 3.24 42.10 -8.87
CA TYR A 283 1.92 42.05 -9.51
C TYR A 283 2.13 41.74 -11.04
N VAL A 284 1.19 40.98 -11.64
CA VAL A 284 0.47 41.17 -12.94
C VAL A 284 1.17 41.24 -14.31
N LYS A 285 0.72 40.35 -15.23
CA LYS A 285 -0.09 40.71 -16.43
C LYS A 285 -0.73 39.50 -17.14
N THR A 286 -2.07 39.48 -17.17
CA THR A 286 -2.91 38.88 -18.24
C THR A 286 -3.38 40.03 -19.16
N PRO A 287 -3.90 39.81 -20.39
CA PRO A 287 -5.24 39.24 -20.57
C PRO A 287 -5.43 38.27 -21.76
N SER A 288 -6.53 37.52 -21.63
CA SER A 288 -7.33 36.77 -22.58
C SER A 288 -7.37 37.22 -24.04
N LEU A 289 -7.58 36.27 -24.96
CA LEU A 289 -8.49 36.43 -26.10
C LEU A 289 -9.08 35.06 -26.51
N SER A 290 -10.33 35.15 -26.93
CA SER A 290 -11.34 34.15 -27.26
C SER A 290 -11.06 33.29 -28.51
N SER A 291 -11.60 32.06 -28.50
CA SER A 291 -11.75 31.10 -29.62
C SER A 291 -12.48 31.71 -30.85
N PRO A 292 -12.46 31.11 -32.07
CA PRO A 292 -12.85 29.71 -32.36
C PRO A 292 -12.03 28.96 -33.44
N VAL A 293 -12.30 27.65 -33.52
CA VAL A 293 -11.86 26.63 -34.51
C VAL A 293 -12.40 26.99 -35.92
N PRO A 294 -11.65 26.69 -37.02
CA PRO A 294 -12.01 25.53 -37.84
C PRO A 294 -10.82 24.69 -38.34
N THR A 295 -11.23 23.52 -38.85
CA THR A 295 -10.54 22.37 -39.42
C THR A 295 -9.62 22.63 -40.62
N ASP A 296 -8.76 21.62 -40.82
CA ASP A 296 -8.28 21.05 -42.10
C ASP A 296 -6.83 21.26 -42.57
N THR A 297 -6.29 20.10 -42.97
CA THR A 297 -5.28 19.80 -43.99
C THR A 297 -3.77 19.82 -43.67
N PHE A 298 -3.21 18.62 -43.85
CA PHE A 298 -1.84 18.26 -44.24
C PHE A 298 -1.15 19.26 -45.18
N SER A 299 0.13 19.56 -44.91
CA SER A 299 1.20 19.35 -45.90
C SER A 299 2.60 19.48 -45.25
N ALA A 300 3.50 18.60 -45.68
CA ALA A 300 4.91 18.61 -45.37
C ALA A 300 5.66 19.64 -46.25
N ALA A 301 6.74 20.23 -45.73
CA ALA A 301 8.04 20.33 -46.41
C ALA A 301 9.01 21.31 -45.70
N THR A 302 10.20 20.79 -45.39
CA THR A 302 11.55 21.36 -45.58
C THR A 302 11.90 22.79 -45.16
N GLY A 303 12.98 22.93 -44.37
CA GLY A 303 13.80 24.14 -44.39
C GLY A 303 14.74 24.33 -43.18
N SER A 304 15.99 23.89 -43.34
CA SER A 304 17.27 24.52 -42.90
C SER A 304 17.37 25.33 -41.59
N GLY A 305 18.36 24.97 -40.74
CA GLY A 305 18.75 25.65 -39.48
C GLY A 305 19.35 27.06 -39.61
N PRO A 306 20.02 27.62 -38.56
CA PRO A 306 21.16 26.98 -37.90
C PRO A 306 21.13 27.00 -36.35
N ALA A 307 22.15 26.32 -35.80
CA ALA A 307 22.40 26.03 -34.40
C ALA A 307 22.71 27.25 -33.51
N VAL A 308 22.32 27.15 -32.23
CA VAL A 308 23.04 27.77 -31.11
C VAL A 308 23.14 26.75 -29.96
N SER A 309 24.36 26.63 -29.45
CA SER A 309 24.90 25.66 -28.48
C SER A 309 24.32 25.71 -27.06
N PRO A 310 24.58 24.67 -26.24
CA PRO A 310 23.88 24.41 -24.97
C PRO A 310 24.48 25.17 -23.79
N LEU A 311 23.62 25.61 -22.86
CA LEU A 311 24.05 26.07 -21.54
C LEU A 311 24.20 24.86 -20.60
N THR A 312 25.42 24.69 -20.13
CA THR A 312 25.88 23.75 -19.10
C THR A 312 25.27 24.02 -17.71
N PRO A 313 25.21 22.99 -16.84
CA PRO A 313 24.51 23.06 -15.55
C PRO A 313 25.36 23.72 -14.45
N SER A 314 24.74 24.60 -13.66
CA SER A 314 25.34 25.11 -12.43
C SER A 314 25.03 24.16 -11.26
N THR A 315 26.10 23.58 -10.74
CA THR A 315 26.24 22.88 -9.48
C THR A 315 25.73 23.71 -8.29
N CYS A 316 24.92 23.10 -7.42
CA CYS A 316 24.71 23.59 -6.06
C CYS A 316 25.00 22.44 -5.09
N THR A 317 26.15 22.54 -4.43
CA THR A 317 26.57 21.72 -3.29
C THR A 317 26.31 22.46 -1.98
N ARG A 318 26.16 21.67 -0.90
CA ARG A 318 26.19 21.96 0.55
C ARG A 318 24.82 22.03 1.22
N ARG A 319 24.64 21.57 2.45
CA ARG A 319 25.56 21.12 3.51
C ARG A 319 24.77 20.27 4.50
#